data_AF-A0A5C6TS16-F1
#
_entry.id   AF-A0A5C6TS16-F1
#
_cell.length_a   1.000
_cell.length_b   1.000
_cell.length_c   1.000
_cell.angle_alpha   90.00
_cell.angle_beta   90.00
_cell.angle_gamma   90.00
#
_symmetry.space_group_name_H-M   'P 1'
#
loop_
_entity.id
_entity.type
_entity.pdbx_description
1 polymer ?
#
loop_
_entity_poly.entity_id
_entity_poly.type
_entity_poly.pdbx_seq_one_letter_code
_entity_poly.pdbx_strand_id
1 'polypeptide(L)' 'MAAELPGRLGTNDAIALLRDERDRAVEMLRRIEEEGWTFQAAESADAPSRDITDKSANRQRQIIERMDRLIGFFESVAA' A
#
# COMPACT_ATOMS: atom_id res chain seq x y z
N MET A 1 -12.65 -20.88 -31.12
CA MET A 1 -12.17 -21.00 -29.73
C MET A 1 -11.57 -19.66 -29.35
N ALA A 2 -12.34 -18.81 -28.67
CA ALA A 2 -11.83 -17.53 -28.16
C ALA A 2 -11.13 -17.80 -26.84
N ALA A 3 -9.86 -17.42 -26.74
CA ALA A 3 -9.14 -17.46 -25.48
C ALA A 3 -9.80 -16.45 -24.53
N GLU A 4 -10.40 -16.94 -23.45
CA GLU A 4 -10.86 -16.12 -22.34
C GLU A 4 -9.63 -15.42 -21.74
N LEU A 5 -9.56 -14.10 -21.88
CA LEU A 5 -8.57 -13.27 -21.20
C LEU A 5 -8.74 -13.49 -19.69
N PRO A 6 -7.72 -13.97 -18.95
CA PRO A 6 -7.83 -14.13 -17.51
C PRO A 6 -7.91 -12.75 -16.86
N GLY A 7 -8.90 -12.55 -16.00
CA GLY A 7 -8.76 -11.60 -14.88
C GLY A 7 -9.38 -10.22 -15.04
N ARG A 8 -10.68 -10.12 -15.37
CA ARG A 8 -11.46 -9.00 -14.84
C ARG A 8 -11.78 -9.31 -13.38
N LEU A 9 -10.96 -8.81 -12.46
CA LEU A 9 -11.31 -8.78 -11.04
C LEU A 9 -12.70 -8.13 -10.90
N GLY A 10 -13.62 -8.77 -10.20
CA GLY A 10 -14.90 -8.15 -9.87
C GLY A 10 -14.68 -6.95 -8.95
N THR A 11 -15.64 -6.03 -8.89
CA THR A 11 -15.56 -4.86 -8.00
C THR A 11 -15.28 -5.27 -6.55
N ASN A 12 -15.86 -6.39 -6.10
CA ASN A 12 -15.59 -6.94 -4.77
C ASN A 12 -14.16 -7.45 -4.60
N ASP A 13 -13.58 -8.10 -5.62
CA ASP A 13 -12.19 -8.56 -5.58
C ASP A 13 -11.22 -7.36 -5.56
N ALA A 14 -11.54 -6.30 -6.31
CA ALA A 14 -10.78 -5.05 -6.28
C ALA A 14 -10.83 -4.37 -4.90
N ILE A 15 -12.01 -4.30 -4.27
CA ILE A 15 -12.14 -3.76 -2.90
C ILE A 15 -11.34 -4.60 -1.90
N ALA A 16 -11.38 -5.93 -2.00
CA ALA A 16 -10.61 -6.82 -1.12
C ALA A 16 -9.10 -6.56 -1.24
N LEU A 17 -8.58 -6.46 -2.47
CA LEU A 17 -7.17 -6.15 -2.70
C LEU A 17 -6.76 -4.78 -2.17
N LEU A 18 -7.63 -3.77 -2.31
CA LEU A 18 -7.37 -2.43 -1.77
C LEU A 18 -7.34 -2.43 -0.23
N ARG A 19 -8.23 -3.18 0.42
CA ARG A 19 -8.24 -3.33 1.88
C ARG A 19 -6.99 -4.05 2.38
N ASP A 20 -6.58 -5.14 1.72
CA ASP A 20 -5.37 -5.87 2.07
C ASP A 20 -4.10 -4.99 1.96
N GLU A 21 -4.03 -4.14 0.93
CA GLU A 21 -2.90 -3.21 0.76
C GLU A 21 -2.94 -2.09 1.81
N ARG A 22 -4.14 -1.57 2.10
CA ARG A 22 -4.36 -0.55 3.14
C ARG A 22 -3.93 -1.07 4.52
N ASP A 23 -4.31 -2.29 4.87
CA ASP A 23 -3.97 -2.89 6.17
C ASP A 23 -2.47 -3.16 6.29
N ARG A 24 -1.82 -3.57 5.19
CA ARG A 24 -0.35 -3.67 5.14
C ARG A 24 0.34 -2.32 5.35
N ALA A 25 -0.18 -1.26 4.73
CA ALA A 25 0.36 0.09 4.92
C ALA A 25 0.17 0.60 6.35
N VAL A 26 -0.98 0.31 6.98
CA VAL A 26 -1.24 0.62 8.40
C VAL A 26 -0.27 -0.11 9.31
N GLU A 27 -0.10 -1.41 9.12
CA GLU A 27 0.84 -2.22 9.92
C GLU A 27 2.28 -1.69 9.79
N MET A 28 2.71 -1.33 8.58
CA MET A 28 4.03 -0.75 8.37
C MET A 28 4.20 0.62 9.03
N LEU A 29 3.17 1.46 9.00
CA LEU A 29 3.18 2.75 9.69
C LEU A 29 3.26 2.55 11.21
N ARG A 30 2.47 1.62 11.75
CA ARG A 30 2.48 1.24 13.16
C ARG A 30 3.86 0.80 13.63
N ARG A 31 4.54 -0.04 12.86
CA ARG A 31 5.91 -0.46 13.17
C ARG A 31 6.89 0.71 13.26
N ILE A 32 6.75 1.70 12.38
CA ILE A 32 7.59 2.90 12.42
C ILE A 32 7.26 3.76 13.66
N GLU A 33 5.98 4.07 13.87
CA GLU A 33 5.54 5.06 14.86
C GLU A 33 5.48 4.52 16.29
N GLU A 34 5.00 3.28 16.47
CA GLU A 34 4.78 2.67 17.78
C GLU A 34 5.94 1.76 18.20
N GLU A 35 6.50 1.00 17.27
CA GLU A 35 7.57 0.03 17.57
C GLU A 35 8.97 0.58 17.30
N GLY A 36 9.10 1.79 16.74
CA GLY A 36 10.37 2.45 16.50
C GLY A 36 11.22 1.80 15.40
N TRP A 37 10.60 1.11 14.44
CA TRP A 37 11.32 0.53 13.30
C TRP A 37 11.93 1.63 12.44
N THR A 38 13.21 1.45 12.09
CA THR A 38 13.93 2.37 11.20
C THR A 38 14.15 1.73 9.84
N PHE A 39 14.11 2.56 8.80
CA PHE A 39 14.34 2.13 7.42
C PHE A 39 15.58 2.80 6.89
N GLN A 40 16.51 1.98 6.41
CA GLN A 40 17.71 2.47 5.72
C GLN A 40 17.64 2.09 4.26
N ALA A 41 17.96 3.04 3.38
CA ALA A 41 18.17 2.79 1.96
C ALA A 41 19.66 2.95 1.65
N ALA A 42 20.22 1.94 0.98
CA ALA A 42 21.51 2.04 0.32
C ALA A 42 21.25 2.07 -1.19
N GLU A 43 21.73 3.10 -1.88
CA GLU A 43 21.54 3.24 -3.34
C GLU A 43 22.48 2.32 -4.14
N SER A 44 23.52 1.77 -3.49
CA SER A 44 24.47 0.79 -4.04
C SER A 44 25.21 0.10 -2.89
N ALA A 45 25.91 -1.02 -3.15
CA ALA A 45 26.68 -1.75 -2.13
C ALA A 45 27.76 -0.88 -1.44
N ASP A 46 28.29 0.14 -2.13
CA ASP A 46 29.31 1.06 -1.63
C ASP A 46 28.74 2.44 -1.20
N ALA A 47 27.42 2.65 -1.30
CA ALA A 47 26.82 3.92 -0.92
C ALA A 47 26.55 3.98 0.59
N PRO A 48 26.76 5.12 1.26
CA PRO A 48 26.39 5.28 2.65
C PRO A 48 24.88 5.07 2.82
N SER A 49 24.50 4.28 3.83
CA SER A 49 23.08 4.07 4.11
C SER A 49 22.46 5.37 4.61
N ARG A 50 21.31 5.72 4.04
CA ARG A 50 20.54 6.90 4.44
C ARG A 50 19.31 6.45 5.21
N ASP A 51 19.09 7.06 6.37
CA ASP A 51 17.82 6.94 7.08
C ASP A 51 16.70 7.57 6.25
N ILE A 52 15.72 6.75 5.92
CA ILE A 52 14.53 7.13 5.16
C ILE A 52 13.24 6.88 5.96
N THR A 53 13.33 6.72 7.28
CA THR A 53 12.20 6.36 8.15
C THR A 53 11.03 7.32 7.98
N ASP A 54 11.26 8.63 8.06
CA ASP A 54 10.21 9.65 7.87
C ASP A 54 9.60 9.60 6.47
N LYS A 55 10.45 9.38 5.45
CA LYS A 55 10.00 9.27 4.06
C LYS A 55 9.13 8.03 3.87
N SER A 56 9.51 6.91 4.50
CA SER A 56 8.75 5.67 4.51
C SER A 56 7.41 5.85 5.21
N ALA A 57 7.39 6.46 6.41
CA ALA A 57 6.16 6.74 7.15
C ALA A 57 5.20 7.61 6.33
N ASN A 58 5.70 8.71 5.75
CA ASN A 58 4.90 9.59 4.92
C ASN A 58 4.33 8.87 3.69
N ARG A 59 5.10 7.96 3.08
CA ARG A 59 4.62 7.15 1.98
C ARG A 59 3.51 6.19 2.40
N GLN A 60 3.62 5.54 3.56
CA GLN A 60 2.55 4.67 4.07
C GLN A 60 1.26 5.46 4.31
N ARG A 61 1.33 6.66 4.89
CA ARG A 61 0.16 7.54 5.06
C ARG A 61 -0.50 7.88 3.73
N GLN A 62 0.28 8.20 2.69
CA GLN A 62 -0.26 8.45 1.35
C GLN A 62 -0.92 7.23 0.71
N ILE A 63 -0.36 6.04 0.92
CA ILE A 63 -0.97 4.79 0.44
C ILE A 63 -2.32 4.60 1.13
N ILE A 64 -2.39 4.72 2.46
CA ILE A 64 -3.62 4.59 3.24
C ILE A 64 -4.69 5.55 2.71
N GLU A 65 -4.38 6.85 2.61
CA GLU A 65 -5.33 7.85 2.08
C GLU A 65 -5.83 7.51 0.68
N ARG A 66 -4.93 7.02 -0.19
CA ARG A 66 -5.29 6.64 -1.56
C ARG A 66 -6.18 5.41 -1.58
N MET A 67 -5.88 4.39 -0.77
CA MET A 67 -6.69 3.18 -0.69
C MET A 67 -8.08 3.49 -0.13
N ASP A 68 -8.17 4.27 0.95
CA ASP A 68 -9.45 4.68 1.55
C ASP A 68 -10.35 5.40 0.53
N ARG A 69 -9.77 6.31 -0.29
CA ARG A 69 -10.50 6.99 -1.38
C ARG A 69 -10.99 6.02 -2.46
N LEU A 70 -10.15 5.07 -2.86
CA LEU A 70 -10.50 4.09 -3.91
C LEU A 70 -11.57 3.10 -3.42
N ILE A 71 -11.46 2.64 -2.17
CA ILE A 71 -12.45 1.79 -1.53
C ILE A 71 -13.81 2.50 -1.52
N GLY A 72 -13.86 3.74 -1.01
CA GLY A 72 -15.10 4.53 -0.99
C GLY A 72 -15.69 4.76 -2.39
N PHE A 73 -14.84 4.99 -3.39
CA PHE A 73 -15.30 5.07 -4.78
C PHE A 73 -15.94 3.76 -5.25
N PHE A 74 -15.26 2.62 -5.08
CA PHE A 74 -15.80 1.33 -5.53
C PHE A 74 -17.04 0.90 -4.75
N GLU A 75 -17.11 1.17 -3.46
CA GLU A 75 -18.30 0.94 -2.64
C GLU A 75 -19.49 1.79 -3.11
N SER A 76 -19.25 3.05 -3.52
CA SER A 76 -20.30 3.92 -4.07
C SER A 76 -20.80 3.49 -5.45
N VAL A 77 -19.95 2.82 -6.24
CA VAL A 77 -20.28 2.34 -7.60
C VAL A 77 -20.89 0.94 -7.57
N ALA A 78 -20.62 0.16 -6.52
CA ALA A 78 -21.19 -1.18 -6.31
C ALA A 78 -22.57 -1.16 -5.65
N ALA A 79 -23.00 -0.02 -5.11
CA ALA A 79 -24.32 0.22 -4.51
C ALA A 79 -25.39 0.50 -5.59
#